data_AF-A0A0F9U4Q0-F1
#
_entry.id   AF-A0A0F9U4Q0-F1
#
_cell.length_a   1.000
_cell.length_b   1.000
_cell.length_c   1.000
_cell.angle_alpha   90.00
_cell.angle_beta   90.00
_cell.angle_gamma   90.00
#
_symmetry.space_group_name_H-M   'P 1'
#
loop_
_entity.id
_entity.type
_entity.pdbx_description
1 polymer ?
#
loop_
_entity_poly.entity_id
_entity_poly.type
_entity_poly.pdbx_seq_one_letter_code
_entity_poly.pdbx_strand_id
1 'polypeptide(L)'
;MSNVVTLSSVRARGIAAKHADIAAISRMFAQQRRRAGDVFWLKENAEWLGVLASSNMPASSGALMPYASFYDQLEETIRFFPQYYRFFLSLALDLEDLGMPGETGLRLVHWVSRMRLVDGELSDLQRAEAERLMARRMLVTRDETLHARLRGFFLRSENFVLPNKKASYELAHIVFYLSDYGQRDPALPLAAIESLTFASILAYLDQDMDLLAELCAALRLAGSPAPVLWEDAVRTAANACQIVPHHGEGAGDGYHIYLMAGWLSQMAGAPAFSQAVPQGPVSIRYAPPEGALLGLSEALFKMGDTRQSDWARMRGRIMASLAPSAQNILAQAEASCPQFDAFFARFARAPVKMGEGSARVQL
;
A
#
# COMPACT_ATOMS: atom_id res chain seq x y z
N MET A 1 40.86 -41.44 32.61
CA MET A 1 40.62 -42.25 31.39
C MET A 1 39.27 -42.93 31.58
N SER A 2 38.16 -42.70 30.87
CA SER A 2 37.77 -41.89 29.71
C SER A 2 36.36 -41.39 30.01
N ASN A 3 36.13 -40.06 30.00
CA ASN A 3 34.81 -39.47 30.19
C ASN A 3 34.13 -39.36 28.82
N VAL A 4 33.20 -40.26 28.52
CA VAL A 4 32.33 -40.13 27.35
C VAL A 4 31.10 -39.35 27.79
N VAL A 5 31.06 -38.07 27.44
CA VAL A 5 29.83 -37.27 27.46
C VAL A 5 29.10 -37.56 26.15
N THR A 6 28.00 -38.31 26.22
CA THR A 6 27.05 -38.40 25.11
C THR A 6 26.38 -37.05 24.93
N LEU A 7 26.76 -36.34 23.88
CA LEU A 7 26.05 -35.15 23.41
C LEU A 7 24.69 -35.61 22.87
N SER A 8 23.64 -35.44 23.66
CA SER A 8 22.27 -35.51 23.20
C SER A 8 22.12 -34.53 22.03
N SER A 9 21.92 -35.08 20.83
CA SER A 9 21.61 -34.31 19.64
C SER A 9 20.53 -33.29 19.98
N VAL A 10 20.87 -32.00 19.85
CA VAL A 10 19.88 -30.92 19.81
C VAL A 10 18.90 -31.34 18.72
N ARG A 11 17.75 -31.88 19.14
CA ARG A 11 16.58 -32.03 18.29
C ARG A 11 16.43 -30.70 17.60
N ALA A 12 16.67 -30.68 16.29
CA ALA A 12 16.14 -29.64 15.43
C ALA A 12 14.66 -29.52 15.79
N ARG A 13 14.34 -28.51 16.60
CA ARG A 13 12.97 -28.02 16.70
C ARG A 13 12.71 -27.50 15.31
N GLY A 14 12.10 -28.35 14.47
CA GLY A 14 11.49 -27.90 13.24
C GLY A 14 10.67 -26.68 13.62
N ILE A 15 11.07 -25.52 13.11
CA ILE A 15 10.28 -24.30 13.20
C ILE A 15 9.10 -24.61 12.29
N ALA A 16 8.09 -25.30 12.83
CA ALA A 16 6.78 -25.32 12.23
C ALA A 16 6.42 -23.84 12.03
N ALA A 17 6.18 -23.44 10.78
CA ALA A 17 5.79 -22.08 10.46
C ALA A 17 4.65 -21.68 11.40
N LYS A 18 4.91 -20.71 12.29
CA LYS A 18 3.86 -20.19 13.17
C LYS A 18 2.82 -19.55 12.26
N HIS A 19 1.67 -20.18 12.19
CA HIS A 19 0.53 -19.62 11.49
C HIS A 19 0.11 -18.32 12.19
N ALA A 20 -0.36 -17.35 11.41
CA ALA A 20 -0.84 -16.08 11.95
C ALA A 20 -1.97 -16.33 12.96
N ASP A 21 -1.87 -15.73 14.15
CA ASP A 21 -2.97 -15.70 15.11
C ASP A 21 -3.91 -14.54 14.76
N ILE A 22 -4.79 -14.78 13.78
CA ILE A 22 -5.72 -13.78 13.25
C ILE A 22 -6.64 -13.22 14.33
N ALA A 23 -6.99 -14.02 15.35
CA ALA A 23 -7.80 -13.55 16.46
C ALA A 23 -7.02 -12.57 17.36
N ALA A 24 -5.75 -12.84 17.62
CA ALA A 24 -4.89 -11.92 18.37
C ALA A 24 -4.64 -10.62 17.60
N ILE A 25 -4.41 -10.67 16.28
CA ILE A 25 -4.18 -9.48 15.44
C ILE A 25 -5.45 -8.64 15.35
N SER A 26 -6.61 -9.27 15.16
CA SER A 26 -7.89 -8.54 15.14
C SER A 26 -8.17 -7.86 16.47
N ARG A 27 -7.86 -8.52 17.59
CA ARG A 27 -7.93 -7.90 18.92
C ARG A 27 -6.95 -6.72 19.06
N MET A 28 -5.76 -6.83 18.49
CA MET A 28 -4.75 -5.77 18.49
C MET A 28 -5.32 -4.48 17.90
N PHE A 29 -5.84 -4.56 16.67
CA PHE A 29 -6.41 -3.40 15.96
C PHE A 29 -7.70 -2.90 16.63
N ALA A 30 -8.59 -3.81 17.04
CA ALA A 30 -9.87 -3.43 17.61
C ALA A 30 -9.75 -2.78 19.01
N GLN A 31 -8.80 -3.22 19.84
CA GLN A 31 -8.85 -2.95 21.28
C GLN A 31 -7.53 -2.48 21.91
N GLN A 32 -6.37 -2.69 21.27
CA GLN A 32 -5.07 -2.48 21.92
C GLN A 32 -4.27 -1.30 21.36
N ARG A 33 -4.56 -0.84 20.13
CA ARG A 33 -3.80 0.24 19.47
C ARG A 33 -4.44 1.62 19.63
N ARG A 34 -5.69 1.76 19.18
CA ARG A 34 -6.43 3.02 19.13
C ARG A 34 -7.71 2.94 19.95
N ARG A 35 -8.26 4.10 20.33
CA ARG A 35 -9.53 4.15 21.05
C ARG A 35 -10.66 3.90 20.06
N ALA A 36 -11.54 2.96 20.39
CA ALA A 36 -12.71 2.65 19.56
C ALA A 36 -13.52 3.92 19.25
N GLY A 37 -13.87 4.08 17.97
CA GLY A 37 -14.69 5.18 17.46
C GLY A 37 -13.94 6.45 17.04
N ASP A 38 -12.63 6.57 17.28
CA ASP A 38 -11.85 7.66 16.68
C ASP A 38 -11.58 7.41 15.17
N VAL A 39 -11.26 8.47 14.41
CA VAL A 39 -11.11 8.37 12.95
C VAL A 39 -9.92 7.49 12.53
N PHE A 40 -8.85 7.44 13.33
CA PHE A 40 -7.70 6.58 13.06
C PHE A 40 -8.04 5.12 13.36
N TRP A 41 -8.80 4.86 14.42
CA TRP A 41 -9.35 3.54 14.70
C TRP A 41 -10.23 3.04 13.55
N LEU A 42 -11.12 3.89 13.03
CA LEU A 42 -11.96 3.55 11.88
C LEU A 42 -11.12 3.17 10.66
N LYS A 43 -10.10 3.98 10.36
CA LYS A 43 -9.17 3.73 9.25
C LYS A 43 -8.41 2.41 9.43
N GLU A 44 -7.68 2.25 10.54
CA GLU A 44 -6.83 1.07 10.80
C GLU A 44 -7.65 -0.24 10.75
N ASN A 45 -8.87 -0.22 11.30
CA ASN A 45 -9.72 -1.41 11.32
C ASN A 45 -10.40 -1.68 9.98
N ALA A 46 -10.74 -0.65 9.19
CA ALA A 46 -11.24 -0.84 7.83
C ALA A 46 -10.16 -1.46 6.94
N GLU A 47 -8.91 -1.02 7.08
CA GLU A 47 -7.78 -1.59 6.34
C GLU A 47 -7.49 -3.04 6.78
N TRP A 48 -7.49 -3.32 8.09
CA TRP A 48 -7.29 -4.69 8.58
C TRP A 48 -8.37 -5.67 8.10
N LEU A 49 -9.65 -5.29 8.26
CA LEU A 49 -10.76 -6.13 7.82
C LEU A 49 -10.81 -6.25 6.30
N GLY A 50 -10.45 -5.20 5.56
CA GLY A 50 -10.29 -5.24 4.11
C GLY A 50 -9.17 -6.19 3.67
N VAL A 51 -8.02 -6.19 4.37
CA VAL A 51 -6.94 -7.17 4.14
C VAL A 51 -7.42 -8.58 4.43
N LEU A 52 -8.15 -8.82 5.53
CA LEU A 52 -8.72 -10.13 5.81
C LEU A 52 -9.73 -10.58 4.75
N ALA A 53 -10.62 -9.69 4.31
CA ALA A 53 -11.66 -10.02 3.34
C ALA A 53 -11.11 -10.23 1.92
N SER A 54 -10.02 -9.55 1.57
CA SER A 54 -9.32 -9.69 0.29
C SER A 54 -8.27 -10.80 0.29
N SER A 55 -7.90 -11.31 1.45
CA SER A 55 -6.99 -12.45 1.59
C SER A 55 -7.80 -13.73 1.78
N ASN A 56 -7.33 -14.87 1.27
CA ASN A 56 -7.92 -16.18 1.58
C ASN A 56 -7.59 -16.65 3.01
N MET A 57 -7.57 -15.74 3.98
CA MET A 57 -7.28 -16.03 5.39
C MET A 57 -8.58 -16.38 6.10
N PRO A 58 -8.69 -17.57 6.72
CA PRO A 58 -9.90 -17.94 7.45
C PRO A 58 -10.06 -17.06 8.69
N ALA A 59 -11.08 -16.18 8.68
CA ALA A 59 -11.48 -15.43 9.86
C ALA A 59 -12.35 -16.33 10.75
N SER A 60 -11.82 -16.74 11.91
CA SER A 60 -12.62 -17.43 12.92
C SER A 60 -13.59 -16.45 13.59
N SER A 61 -14.66 -16.95 14.21
CA SER A 61 -15.56 -16.13 15.03
C SER A 61 -14.81 -15.34 16.12
N GLY A 62 -13.72 -15.91 16.65
CA GLY A 62 -12.85 -15.23 17.63
C GLY A 62 -12.09 -14.02 17.07
N ALA A 63 -11.87 -13.95 15.76
CA ALA A 63 -11.28 -12.79 15.10
C ALA A 63 -12.27 -11.63 14.93
N LEU A 64 -13.56 -11.92 14.78
CA LEU A 64 -14.59 -10.90 14.58
C LEU A 64 -15.22 -10.42 15.90
N MET A 65 -15.20 -11.25 16.94
CA MET A 65 -15.74 -10.95 18.27
C MET A 65 -15.31 -9.58 18.85
N PRO A 66 -14.05 -9.11 18.70
CA PRO A 66 -13.64 -7.81 19.20
C PRO A 66 -14.46 -6.62 18.67
N TYR A 67 -15.13 -6.79 17.53
CA TYR A 67 -15.94 -5.75 16.86
C TYR A 67 -17.43 -5.80 17.20
N ALA A 68 -17.91 -6.81 17.92
CA ALA A 68 -19.35 -7.06 18.13
C ALA A 68 -20.08 -5.85 18.72
N SER A 69 -19.56 -5.27 19.80
CA SER A 69 -20.17 -4.10 20.46
C SER A 69 -20.22 -2.86 19.56
N PHE A 70 -19.22 -2.68 18.70
CA PHE A 70 -19.20 -1.61 17.71
C PHE A 70 -20.23 -1.85 16.60
N TYR A 71 -20.30 -3.09 16.09
CA TYR A 71 -21.25 -3.50 15.07
C TYR A 71 -22.71 -3.30 15.53
N ASP A 72 -23.02 -3.64 16.77
CA ASP A 72 -24.36 -3.45 17.36
C ASP A 72 -24.80 -1.97 17.40
N GLN A 73 -23.84 -1.04 17.51
CA GLN A 73 -24.09 0.40 17.60
C GLN A 73 -23.91 1.13 16.26
N LEU A 74 -23.57 0.41 15.19
CA LEU A 74 -23.07 0.99 13.96
C LEU A 74 -24.11 1.89 13.27
N GLU A 75 -25.38 1.47 13.26
CA GLU A 75 -26.47 2.24 12.65
C GLU A 75 -26.73 3.57 13.34
N GLU A 76 -26.63 3.61 14.67
CA GLU A 76 -26.79 4.86 15.41
C GLU A 76 -25.58 5.77 15.19
N THR A 77 -24.38 5.19 15.23
CA THR A 77 -23.11 5.91 15.09
C THR A 77 -22.99 6.59 13.72
N ILE A 78 -23.28 5.89 12.63
CA ILE A 78 -23.20 6.45 11.27
C ILE A 78 -24.25 7.55 11.02
N ARG A 79 -25.43 7.48 11.65
CA ARG A 79 -26.44 8.55 11.57
C ARG A 79 -25.95 9.83 12.25
N PHE A 80 -25.19 9.70 13.33
CA PHE A 80 -24.62 10.83 14.05
C PHE A 80 -23.36 11.38 13.37
N PHE A 81 -22.55 10.52 12.75
CA PHE A 81 -21.30 10.90 12.06
C PHE A 81 -21.31 10.52 10.56
N PRO A 82 -22.24 11.06 9.75
CA PRO A 82 -22.40 10.69 8.34
C PRO A 82 -21.19 11.01 7.47
N GLN A 83 -20.33 11.95 7.86
CA GLN A 83 -19.12 12.31 7.14
C GLN A 83 -18.09 11.16 7.05
N TYR A 84 -18.18 10.16 7.92
CA TYR A 84 -17.30 8.98 7.93
C TYR A 84 -17.97 7.72 7.37
N TYR A 85 -19.08 7.87 6.64
CA TYR A 85 -19.90 6.72 6.21
C TYR A 85 -19.12 5.66 5.43
N ARG A 86 -18.11 6.02 4.62
CA ARG A 86 -17.29 5.04 3.88
C ARG A 86 -16.55 4.08 4.81
N PHE A 87 -15.99 4.57 5.91
CA PHE A 87 -15.35 3.71 6.91
C PHE A 87 -16.37 2.81 7.62
N PHE A 88 -17.48 3.39 8.12
CA PHE A 88 -18.53 2.62 8.79
C PHE A 88 -19.13 1.55 7.87
N LEU A 89 -19.37 1.90 6.60
CA LEU A 89 -19.92 1.01 5.61
C LEU A 89 -18.93 -0.10 5.25
N SER A 90 -17.64 0.22 5.04
CA SER A 90 -16.62 -0.81 4.80
C SER A 90 -16.55 -1.79 5.96
N LEU A 91 -16.45 -1.29 7.20
CA LEU A 91 -16.42 -2.12 8.41
C LEU A 91 -17.64 -3.04 8.50
N ALA A 92 -18.86 -2.52 8.29
CA ALA A 92 -20.08 -3.32 8.31
C ALA A 92 -20.03 -4.47 7.31
N LEU A 93 -19.70 -4.13 6.06
CA LEU A 93 -19.71 -5.07 4.95
C LEU A 93 -18.60 -6.10 5.08
N ASP A 94 -17.39 -5.69 5.51
CA ASP A 94 -16.26 -6.60 5.70
C ASP A 94 -16.51 -7.56 6.87
N LEU A 95 -17.08 -7.09 7.98
CA LEU A 95 -17.47 -7.98 9.09
C LEU A 95 -18.49 -9.03 8.64
N GLU A 96 -19.53 -8.62 7.91
CA GLU A 96 -20.55 -9.54 7.37
C GLU A 96 -19.97 -10.53 6.35
N ASP A 97 -19.16 -10.05 5.39
CA ASP A 97 -18.55 -10.89 4.36
C ASP A 97 -17.52 -11.87 4.95
N LEU A 98 -16.89 -11.52 6.09
CA LEU A 98 -16.03 -12.42 6.87
C LEU A 98 -16.80 -13.41 7.77
N GLY A 99 -18.14 -13.31 7.82
CA GLY A 99 -19.01 -14.28 8.50
C GLY A 99 -19.64 -13.80 9.81
N MET A 100 -19.56 -12.52 10.16
CA MET A 100 -20.38 -11.97 11.25
C MET A 100 -21.86 -11.97 10.85
N PRO A 101 -22.77 -12.56 11.65
CA PRO A 101 -24.18 -12.61 11.28
C PRO A 101 -24.83 -11.22 11.36
N GLY A 102 -25.65 -10.90 10.36
CA GLY A 102 -26.50 -9.72 10.36
C GLY A 102 -26.78 -9.19 8.96
N GLU A 103 -27.50 -8.07 8.91
CA GLU A 103 -27.85 -7.36 7.67
C GLU A 103 -27.66 -5.85 7.83
N THR A 104 -26.82 -5.44 8.78
CA THR A 104 -26.54 -4.02 9.06
C THR A 104 -25.92 -3.38 7.83
N GLY A 105 -24.94 -4.01 7.18
CA GLY A 105 -24.32 -3.55 5.94
C GLY A 105 -25.33 -3.29 4.83
N LEU A 106 -26.29 -4.21 4.61
CA LEU A 106 -27.38 -4.01 3.64
C LEU A 106 -28.25 -2.80 3.99
N ARG A 107 -28.67 -2.68 5.26
CA ARG A 107 -29.48 -1.54 5.71
C ARG A 107 -28.71 -0.21 5.59
N LEU A 108 -27.40 -0.21 5.86
CA LEU A 108 -26.54 0.95 5.70
C LEU A 108 -26.36 1.34 4.24
N VAL A 109 -26.15 0.40 3.31
CA VAL A 109 -26.13 0.70 1.87
C VAL A 109 -27.43 1.40 1.45
N HIS A 110 -28.59 0.88 1.84
CA HIS A 110 -29.86 1.53 1.53
C HIS A 110 -30.01 2.90 2.19
N TRP A 111 -29.53 3.08 3.42
CA TRP A 111 -29.58 4.37 4.09
C TRP A 111 -28.67 5.40 3.42
N VAL A 112 -27.42 5.05 3.10
CA VAL A 112 -26.45 5.88 2.37
C VAL A 112 -27.03 6.33 1.02
N SER A 113 -27.67 5.40 0.29
CA SER A 113 -28.35 5.69 -0.98
C SER A 113 -29.49 6.72 -0.78
N ARG A 114 -30.39 6.49 0.18
CA ARG A 114 -31.51 7.42 0.47
C ARG A 114 -31.03 8.80 0.89
N MET A 115 -29.96 8.88 1.67
CA MET A 115 -29.38 10.13 2.13
C MET A 115 -28.50 10.82 1.08
N ARG A 116 -28.25 10.17 -0.06
CA ARG A 116 -27.42 10.68 -1.17
C ARG A 116 -26.00 11.08 -0.73
N LEU A 117 -25.41 10.35 0.22
CA LEU A 117 -24.09 10.73 0.76
C LEU A 117 -22.98 10.64 -0.29
N VAL A 118 -23.11 9.74 -1.26
CA VAL A 118 -22.17 9.57 -2.38
C VAL A 118 -22.04 10.85 -3.22
N ASP A 119 -23.10 11.65 -3.32
CA ASP A 119 -23.11 12.90 -4.09
C ASP A 119 -22.16 13.95 -3.47
N GLY A 120 -21.86 13.83 -2.18
CA GLY A 120 -20.99 14.72 -1.43
C GLY A 120 -19.48 14.40 -1.54
N GLU A 121 -19.09 13.35 -2.26
CA GLU A 121 -17.68 12.98 -2.37
C GLU A 121 -16.86 14.04 -3.10
N LEU A 122 -15.63 14.29 -2.64
CA LEU A 122 -14.83 15.42 -3.13
C LEU A 122 -13.97 15.03 -4.33
N SER A 123 -13.45 13.80 -4.35
CA SER A 123 -12.57 13.33 -5.43
C SER A 123 -13.13 12.13 -6.19
N ASP A 124 -12.60 11.91 -7.39
CA ASP A 124 -12.91 10.73 -8.19
C ASP A 124 -12.55 9.44 -7.44
N LEU A 125 -11.43 9.43 -6.71
CA LEU A 125 -11.03 8.27 -5.91
C LEU A 125 -12.09 7.93 -4.85
N GLN A 126 -12.60 8.94 -4.15
CA GLN A 126 -13.63 8.75 -3.12
C GLN A 126 -14.97 8.30 -3.71
N ARG A 127 -15.34 8.84 -4.89
CA ARG A 127 -16.52 8.38 -5.63
C ARG A 127 -16.38 6.91 -6.05
N ALA A 128 -15.19 6.50 -6.51
CA ALA A 128 -14.93 5.12 -6.92
C ALA A 128 -15.02 4.15 -5.75
N GLU A 129 -14.48 4.52 -4.59
CA GLU A 129 -14.62 3.75 -3.35
C GLU A 129 -16.10 3.64 -2.95
N ALA A 130 -16.85 4.73 -2.98
CA ALA A 130 -18.26 4.76 -2.66
C ALA A 130 -19.08 3.87 -3.61
N GLU A 131 -18.87 3.98 -4.94
CA GLU A 131 -19.51 3.09 -5.92
C GLU A 131 -19.24 1.62 -5.60
N ARG A 132 -17.98 1.26 -5.27
CA ARG A 132 -17.59 -0.10 -4.92
C ARG A 132 -18.30 -0.60 -3.67
N LEU A 133 -18.30 0.20 -2.60
CA LEU A 133 -18.95 -0.17 -1.33
C LEU A 133 -20.45 -0.38 -1.51
N MET A 134 -21.11 0.50 -2.27
CA MET A 134 -22.54 0.40 -2.55
C MET A 134 -22.85 -0.85 -3.42
N ALA A 135 -22.01 -1.14 -4.41
CA ALA A 135 -22.18 -2.28 -5.30
C ALA A 135 -22.13 -3.66 -4.61
N ARG A 136 -21.62 -3.75 -3.37
CA ARG A 136 -21.55 -5.00 -2.60
C ARG A 136 -22.91 -5.52 -2.13
N ARG A 137 -23.94 -4.67 -2.07
CA ARG A 137 -25.29 -5.06 -1.59
C ARG A 137 -26.44 -4.54 -2.45
N MET A 138 -26.17 -3.69 -3.44
CA MET A 138 -27.19 -3.22 -4.37
C MET A 138 -26.64 -3.08 -5.78
N LEU A 139 -27.53 -3.08 -6.77
CA LEU A 139 -27.16 -2.74 -8.14
C LEU A 139 -26.84 -1.24 -8.21
N VAL A 140 -25.61 -0.94 -8.62
CA VAL A 140 -25.12 0.43 -8.86
C VAL A 140 -24.81 0.56 -10.34
N THR A 141 -25.42 1.56 -10.99
CA THR A 141 -25.03 1.96 -12.34
C THR A 141 -23.66 2.62 -12.27
N ARG A 142 -22.65 2.04 -12.93
CA ARG A 142 -21.31 2.61 -12.97
C ARG A 142 -21.31 3.95 -13.70
N ASP A 143 -20.65 4.96 -13.14
CA ASP A 143 -20.38 6.20 -13.84
C ASP A 143 -19.21 6.01 -14.83
N GLU A 144 -19.54 5.73 -16.09
CA GLU A 144 -18.53 5.57 -17.15
C GLU A 144 -17.59 6.77 -17.28
N THR A 145 -18.04 7.99 -16.94
CA THR A 145 -17.18 9.18 -16.99
C THR A 145 -16.16 9.20 -15.86
N LEU A 146 -16.57 8.76 -14.65
CA LEU A 146 -15.67 8.57 -13.53
C LEU A 146 -14.60 7.55 -13.87
N HIS A 147 -15.00 6.37 -14.34
CA HIS A 147 -14.08 5.30 -14.71
C HIS A 147 -13.13 5.72 -15.84
N ALA A 148 -13.61 6.51 -16.81
CA ALA A 148 -12.76 7.10 -17.84
C ALA A 148 -11.71 8.08 -17.28
N ARG A 149 -12.07 8.94 -16.31
CA ARG A 149 -11.11 9.85 -15.65
C ARG A 149 -10.06 9.09 -14.84
N LEU A 150 -10.48 8.08 -14.08
CA LEU A 150 -9.58 7.19 -13.34
C LEU A 150 -8.62 6.45 -14.29
N ARG A 151 -9.13 5.92 -15.40
CA ARG A 151 -8.30 5.30 -16.44
C ARG A 151 -7.33 6.29 -17.08
N GLY A 152 -7.77 7.52 -17.32
CA GLY A 152 -6.94 8.61 -17.83
C GLY A 152 -5.81 9.02 -16.89
N PHE A 153 -5.97 8.86 -15.57
CA PHE A 153 -4.92 9.12 -14.59
C PHE A 153 -3.70 8.21 -14.80
N PHE A 154 -3.93 6.92 -15.11
CA PHE A 154 -2.85 5.96 -15.40
C PHE A 154 -2.05 6.28 -16.65
N LEU A 155 -2.65 6.95 -17.65
CA LEU A 155 -2.03 7.14 -18.96
C LEU A 155 -0.94 8.23 -18.96
N ARG A 156 -0.75 8.92 -17.84
CA ARG A 156 0.22 10.02 -17.68
C ARG A 156 1.44 9.56 -16.92
N SER A 157 2.21 8.62 -17.48
CA SER A 157 3.38 8.05 -16.82
C SER A 157 4.47 9.09 -16.47
N GLU A 158 4.49 10.24 -17.14
CA GLU A 158 5.30 11.41 -16.79
C GLU A 158 5.02 11.98 -15.38
N ASN A 159 3.84 11.76 -14.82
CA ASN A 159 3.52 12.21 -13.46
C ASN A 159 4.14 11.30 -12.39
N PHE A 160 4.40 10.04 -12.72
CA PHE A 160 4.88 9.02 -11.79
C PHE A 160 6.39 8.80 -11.84
N VAL A 161 7.10 9.61 -12.65
CA VAL A 161 8.56 9.73 -12.53
C VAL A 161 8.96 10.82 -11.55
N LEU A 162 8.04 11.68 -11.09
CA LEU A 162 8.35 12.77 -10.16
C LEU A 162 7.94 12.42 -8.72
N PRO A 163 8.69 12.85 -7.68
CA PRO A 163 8.29 12.62 -6.29
C PRO A 163 6.93 13.25 -5.98
N ASN A 164 5.88 12.43 -5.94
CA ASN A 164 4.52 12.82 -5.55
C ASN A 164 3.84 11.63 -4.89
N LYS A 165 4.07 11.47 -3.58
CA LYS A 165 3.55 10.32 -2.81
C LYS A 165 2.04 10.19 -2.93
N LYS A 166 1.31 11.31 -2.83
CA LYS A 166 -0.15 11.31 -2.93
C LYS A 166 -0.62 10.71 -4.26
N ALA A 167 -0.05 11.14 -5.38
CA ALA A 167 -0.42 10.60 -6.69
C ALA A 167 -0.13 9.09 -6.79
N SER A 168 0.98 8.61 -6.22
CA SER A 168 1.32 7.19 -6.21
C SER A 168 0.37 6.34 -5.35
N TYR A 169 -0.03 6.83 -4.17
CA TYR A 169 -1.07 6.17 -3.35
C TYR A 169 -2.41 6.13 -4.08
N GLU A 170 -2.84 7.25 -4.68
CA GLU A 170 -4.07 7.29 -5.47
C GLU A 170 -3.99 6.30 -6.65
N LEU A 171 -2.82 6.19 -7.31
CA LEU A 171 -2.60 5.22 -8.39
C LEU A 171 -2.84 3.77 -7.92
N ALA A 172 -2.26 3.37 -6.78
CA ALA A 172 -2.45 2.05 -6.21
C ALA A 172 -3.92 1.79 -5.85
N HIS A 173 -4.56 2.74 -5.16
CA HIS A 173 -5.95 2.61 -4.73
C HIS A 173 -6.94 2.50 -5.90
N ILE A 174 -6.69 3.19 -7.02
CA ILE A 174 -7.53 3.02 -8.21
C ILE A 174 -7.46 1.56 -8.69
N VAL A 175 -6.28 0.94 -8.69
CA VAL A 175 -6.15 -0.49 -9.03
C VAL A 175 -6.91 -1.36 -8.04
N PHE A 176 -6.82 -1.08 -6.74
CA PHE A 176 -7.56 -1.82 -5.70
C PHE A 176 -9.07 -1.75 -5.95
N TYR A 177 -9.61 -0.59 -6.30
CA TYR A 177 -11.05 -0.45 -6.57
C TYR A 177 -11.48 -1.07 -7.90
N LEU A 178 -10.68 -0.93 -8.96
CA LEU A 178 -10.99 -1.52 -10.27
C LEU A 178 -10.96 -3.06 -10.22
N SER A 179 -9.99 -3.62 -9.50
CA SER A 179 -9.84 -5.07 -9.27
C SER A 179 -10.77 -5.61 -8.18
N ASP A 180 -11.48 -4.73 -7.47
CA ASP A 180 -12.27 -5.08 -6.28
C ASP A 180 -11.45 -5.87 -5.25
N TYR A 181 -10.25 -5.37 -4.97
CA TYR A 181 -9.25 -6.01 -4.12
C TYR A 181 -8.95 -7.46 -4.53
N GLY A 182 -8.93 -7.74 -5.83
CA GLY A 182 -8.54 -9.03 -6.41
C GLY A 182 -9.69 -9.97 -6.79
N GLN A 183 -10.95 -9.56 -6.62
CA GLN A 183 -12.09 -10.37 -7.07
C GLN A 183 -12.29 -10.33 -8.58
N ARG A 184 -11.65 -9.41 -9.30
CA ARG A 184 -11.70 -9.31 -10.77
C ARG A 184 -10.42 -8.74 -11.37
N ASP A 185 -10.17 -9.09 -12.62
CA ASP A 185 -9.11 -8.46 -13.42
C ASP A 185 -9.48 -6.99 -13.71
N PRO A 186 -8.64 -6.01 -13.32
CA PRO A 186 -8.89 -4.59 -13.61
C PRO A 186 -8.74 -4.24 -15.11
N ALA A 187 -8.20 -5.13 -15.94
CA ALA A 187 -7.92 -4.95 -17.36
C ALA A 187 -7.16 -3.64 -17.62
N LEU A 188 -6.00 -3.50 -16.98
CA LEU A 188 -5.16 -2.31 -17.11
C LEU A 188 -4.37 -2.33 -18.42
N PRO A 189 -4.27 -1.20 -19.15
CA PRO A 189 -3.41 -1.10 -20.32
C PRO A 189 -1.93 -1.08 -19.93
N LEU A 190 -1.03 -1.41 -20.87
CA LEU A 190 0.43 -1.42 -20.63
C LEU A 190 0.97 -0.07 -20.09
N ALA A 191 0.39 1.05 -20.52
CA ALA A 191 0.75 2.38 -20.00
C ALA A 191 0.48 2.53 -18.49
N ALA A 192 -0.55 1.85 -17.96
CA ALA A 192 -0.81 1.84 -16.52
C ALA A 192 0.24 1.02 -15.76
N ILE A 193 0.69 -0.09 -16.35
CA ILE A 193 1.80 -0.89 -15.79
C ILE A 193 3.10 -0.07 -15.78
N GLU A 194 3.37 0.72 -16.82
CA GLU A 194 4.50 1.67 -16.84
C GLU A 194 4.39 2.69 -15.69
N SER A 195 3.22 3.32 -15.50
CA SER A 195 2.98 4.25 -14.39
C SER A 195 3.21 3.62 -13.01
N LEU A 196 2.68 2.41 -12.78
CA LEU A 196 2.91 1.65 -11.54
C LEU A 196 4.39 1.32 -11.35
N THR A 197 5.09 0.95 -12.42
CA THR A 197 6.52 0.65 -12.41
C THR A 197 7.34 1.88 -12.03
N PHE A 198 7.07 3.04 -12.63
CA PHE A 198 7.77 4.29 -12.31
C PHE A 198 7.51 4.75 -10.89
N ALA A 199 6.25 4.69 -10.42
CA ALA A 199 5.92 4.97 -9.03
C ALA A 199 6.67 4.03 -8.07
N SER A 200 6.84 2.75 -8.45
CA SER A 200 7.54 1.75 -7.63
C SER A 200 9.04 2.01 -7.57
N ILE A 201 9.65 2.43 -8.67
CA ILE A 201 11.06 2.87 -8.67
C ILE A 201 11.24 4.05 -7.70
N LEU A 202 10.35 5.04 -7.72
CA LEU A 202 10.41 6.16 -6.77
C LEU A 202 10.25 5.69 -5.33
N ALA A 203 9.25 4.86 -5.03
CA ALA A 203 9.02 4.36 -3.68
C ALA A 203 10.24 3.56 -3.17
N TYR A 204 10.83 2.73 -4.03
CA TYR A 204 12.05 2.01 -3.70
C TYR A 204 13.25 2.95 -3.50
N LEU A 205 13.47 3.94 -4.37
CA LEU A 205 14.54 4.92 -4.19
C LEU A 205 14.37 5.76 -2.93
N ASP A 206 13.13 6.07 -2.53
CA ASP A 206 12.83 6.80 -1.29
C ASP A 206 12.89 5.92 -0.04
N GLN A 207 13.00 4.59 -0.23
CA GLN A 207 12.83 3.58 0.81
C GLN A 207 11.47 3.68 1.52
N ASP A 208 10.46 4.19 0.81
CA ASP A 208 9.07 4.20 1.24
C ASP A 208 8.47 2.81 1.02
N MET A 209 8.81 1.90 1.94
CA MET A 209 8.40 0.49 1.88
C MET A 209 6.89 0.33 1.96
N ASP A 210 6.21 1.31 2.53
CA ASP A 210 4.77 1.33 2.70
C ASP A 210 4.08 1.50 1.35
N LEU A 211 4.42 2.59 0.66
CA LEU A 211 3.97 2.83 -0.71
C LEU A 211 4.45 1.73 -1.67
N LEU A 212 5.68 1.22 -1.48
CA LEU A 212 6.20 0.14 -2.32
C LEU A 212 5.39 -1.15 -2.16
N ALA A 213 4.93 -1.47 -0.94
CA ALA A 213 4.08 -2.63 -0.70
C ALA A 213 2.75 -2.53 -1.45
N GLU A 214 2.11 -1.37 -1.40
CA GLU A 214 0.86 -1.12 -2.12
C GLU A 214 1.03 -1.18 -3.63
N LEU A 215 2.11 -0.59 -4.17
CA LEU A 215 2.37 -0.61 -5.60
C LEU A 215 2.71 -2.02 -6.10
N CYS A 216 3.43 -2.82 -5.30
CA CYS A 216 3.63 -4.23 -5.60
C CYS A 216 2.32 -5.00 -5.58
N ALA A 217 1.44 -4.75 -4.60
CA ALA A 217 0.10 -5.34 -4.56
C ALA A 217 -0.71 -4.96 -5.79
N ALA A 218 -0.70 -3.68 -6.20
CA ALA A 218 -1.37 -3.19 -7.39
C ALA A 218 -0.85 -3.86 -8.68
N LEU A 219 0.47 -4.04 -8.83
CA LEU A 219 1.06 -4.77 -9.95
C LEU A 219 0.55 -6.22 -9.99
N ARG A 220 0.52 -6.92 -8.84
CA ARG A 220 0.01 -8.30 -8.75
C ARG A 220 -1.47 -8.40 -9.13
N LEU A 221 -2.30 -7.47 -8.63
CA LEU A 221 -3.73 -7.41 -8.98
C LEU A 221 -3.97 -7.12 -10.46
N ALA A 222 -3.04 -6.43 -11.11
CA ALA A 222 -3.05 -6.20 -12.54
C ALA A 222 -2.44 -7.35 -13.37
N GLY A 223 -2.06 -8.47 -12.74
CA GLY A 223 -1.43 -9.61 -13.41
C GLY A 223 0.01 -9.35 -13.87
N SER A 224 0.65 -8.28 -13.39
CA SER A 224 2.04 -7.95 -13.72
C SER A 224 2.95 -8.31 -12.54
N PRO A 225 4.06 -9.04 -12.76
CA PRO A 225 5.00 -9.34 -11.69
C PRO A 225 5.73 -8.06 -11.24
N ALA A 226 5.83 -7.84 -9.93
CA ALA A 226 6.78 -6.89 -9.38
C ALA A 226 8.19 -7.51 -9.38
N PRO A 227 9.26 -6.71 -9.58
CA PRO A 227 10.63 -7.15 -9.33
C PRO A 227 10.80 -7.81 -7.96
N VAL A 228 11.44 -8.99 -7.96
CA VAL A 228 11.70 -9.79 -6.74
C VAL A 228 12.39 -8.95 -5.66
N LEU A 229 13.35 -8.11 -6.07
CA LEU A 229 14.06 -7.21 -5.16
C LEU A 229 13.10 -6.32 -4.34
N TRP A 230 12.02 -5.83 -4.94
CA TRP A 230 11.08 -4.94 -4.27
C TRP A 230 10.23 -5.69 -3.25
N GLU A 231 9.68 -6.85 -3.63
CA GLU A 231 8.95 -7.72 -2.70
C GLU A 231 9.84 -8.20 -1.55
N ASP A 232 11.13 -8.46 -1.81
CA ASP A 232 12.14 -8.82 -0.81
C ASP A 232 12.46 -7.68 0.15
N ALA A 233 12.55 -6.45 -0.36
CA ALA A 233 12.75 -5.25 0.46
C ALA A 233 11.54 -5.00 1.38
N VAL A 234 10.31 -5.09 0.83
CA VAL A 234 9.07 -4.96 1.60
C VAL A 234 8.97 -6.04 2.69
N ARG A 235 9.31 -7.29 2.37
CA ARG A 235 9.34 -8.37 3.36
C ARG A 235 10.41 -8.16 4.43
N THR A 236 11.56 -7.60 4.07
CA THR A 236 12.60 -7.22 5.03
C THR A 236 12.10 -6.14 5.98
N ALA A 237 11.36 -5.14 5.46
CA ALA A 237 10.72 -4.12 6.27
C ALA A 237 9.66 -4.71 7.22
N ALA A 238 8.82 -5.64 6.75
CA ALA A 238 7.85 -6.35 7.59
C ALA A 238 8.51 -7.10 8.75
N ASN A 239 9.64 -7.75 8.49
CA ASN A 239 10.42 -8.45 9.51
C ASN A 239 11.09 -7.49 10.51
N ALA A 240 11.32 -6.24 10.11
CA ALA A 240 11.85 -5.19 10.98
C ALA A 240 10.77 -4.52 11.85
N CYS A 241 9.48 -4.65 11.50
CA CYS A 241 8.38 -4.21 12.35
C CYS A 241 8.39 -4.98 13.68
N GLN A 242 8.15 -4.28 14.79
CA GLN A 242 8.07 -4.89 16.12
C GLN A 242 6.79 -4.47 16.82
N ILE A 243 5.96 -5.44 17.22
CA ILE A 243 4.82 -5.20 18.10
C ILE A 243 5.34 -5.06 19.54
N VAL A 244 5.21 -3.87 20.13
CA VAL A 244 5.73 -3.57 21.46
C VAL A 244 4.61 -3.04 22.38
N PRO A 245 4.71 -3.24 23.71
CA PRO A 245 3.82 -2.57 24.65
C PRO A 245 3.86 -1.04 24.47
N HIS A 246 2.70 -0.40 24.55
CA HIS A 246 2.59 1.04 24.37
C HIS A 246 3.16 1.76 25.60
N HIS A 247 4.23 2.53 25.41
CA HIS A 247 4.90 3.31 26.45
C HIS A 247 4.77 4.82 26.17
N GLY A 248 3.55 5.34 26.20
CA GLY A 248 3.26 6.78 26.03
C GLY A 248 3.55 7.34 24.63
N GLU A 249 3.47 8.67 24.50
CA GLU A 249 3.69 9.39 23.25
C GLU A 249 5.19 9.46 22.92
N GLY A 250 5.59 9.07 21.70
CA GLY A 250 6.93 9.43 21.21
C GLY A 250 7.67 8.48 20.26
N ALA A 251 7.05 7.48 19.64
CA ALA A 251 7.70 6.72 18.58
C ALA A 251 6.77 6.55 17.38
N GLY A 252 7.31 6.70 16.17
CA GLY A 252 6.59 6.48 14.91
C GLY A 252 5.90 5.12 14.90
N ASP A 253 4.64 5.12 14.45
CA ASP A 253 3.77 3.95 14.45
C ASP A 253 3.78 3.31 13.05
N GLY A 254 4.49 2.19 12.92
CA GLY A 254 4.70 1.44 11.68
C GLY A 254 3.58 0.45 11.35
N TYR A 255 2.33 0.71 11.76
CA TYR A 255 1.24 -0.23 11.53
C TYR A 255 0.95 -0.43 10.05
N HIS A 256 1.04 0.64 9.25
CA HIS A 256 0.61 0.62 7.86
C HIS A 256 1.55 -0.25 7.02
N ILE A 257 2.87 -0.07 7.17
CA ILE A 257 3.86 -0.98 6.58
C ILE A 257 3.70 -2.43 7.08
N TYR A 258 3.44 -2.64 8.37
CA TYR A 258 3.18 -4.00 8.89
C TYR A 258 1.98 -4.64 8.20
N LEU A 259 0.92 -3.86 7.97
CA LEU A 259 -0.31 -4.31 7.35
C LEU A 259 -0.14 -4.56 5.84
N MET A 260 0.34 -3.56 5.09
CA MET A 260 0.48 -3.64 3.63
C MET A 260 1.53 -4.68 3.22
N ALA A 261 2.66 -4.78 3.94
CA ALA A 261 3.66 -5.80 3.65
C ALA A 261 3.17 -7.22 4.01
N GLY A 262 2.36 -7.34 5.07
CA GLY A 262 1.70 -8.60 5.42
C GLY A 262 0.68 -9.02 4.37
N TRP A 263 -0.12 -8.08 3.86
CA TRP A 263 -1.07 -8.31 2.78
C TRP A 263 -0.36 -8.74 1.49
N LEU A 264 0.69 -8.04 1.07
CA LEU A 264 1.50 -8.43 -0.08
C LEU A 264 2.10 -9.83 0.08
N SER A 265 2.58 -10.17 1.29
CA SER A 265 3.11 -11.51 1.59
C SER A 265 2.02 -12.59 1.44
N GLN A 266 0.79 -12.32 1.88
CA GLN A 266 -0.34 -13.23 1.67
C GLN A 266 -0.67 -13.40 0.18
N MET A 267 -0.69 -12.32 -0.60
CA MET A 267 -0.90 -12.36 -2.06
C MET A 267 0.22 -13.13 -2.79
N ALA A 268 1.41 -13.19 -2.20
CA ALA A 268 2.54 -13.98 -2.68
C ALA A 268 2.53 -15.44 -2.19
N GLY A 269 1.55 -15.85 -1.38
CA GLY A 269 1.51 -17.18 -0.76
C GLY A 269 2.60 -17.39 0.31
N ALA A 270 3.22 -16.31 0.79
CA ALA A 270 4.24 -16.34 1.82
C ALA A 270 3.62 -16.19 3.23
N PRO A 271 4.29 -16.70 4.28
CA PRO A 271 3.87 -16.45 5.66
C PRO A 271 3.79 -14.95 5.94
N ALA A 272 2.69 -14.52 6.54
CA ALA A 272 2.48 -13.15 7.00
C ALA A 272 1.97 -13.15 8.45
N PHE A 273 2.09 -12.00 9.11
CA PHE A 273 1.53 -11.76 10.44
C PHE A 273 1.90 -12.80 11.51
N SER A 274 3.10 -13.39 11.43
CA SER A 274 3.56 -14.45 12.34
C SER A 274 4.08 -13.94 13.70
N GLN A 275 4.07 -12.61 13.92
CA GLN A 275 4.53 -12.02 15.17
C GLN A 275 3.52 -12.27 16.30
N ALA A 276 4.02 -12.55 17.50
CA ALA A 276 3.16 -12.68 18.67
C ALA A 276 2.65 -11.30 19.11
N VAL A 277 1.37 -11.22 19.43
CA VAL A 277 0.75 -9.99 19.95
C VAL A 277 0.80 -10.00 21.49
N PRO A 278 1.48 -9.04 22.14
CA PRO A 278 1.46 -8.88 23.58
C PRO A 278 0.05 -8.63 24.15
N GLN A 279 -0.14 -8.89 25.43
CA GLN A 279 -1.35 -8.46 26.14
C GLN A 279 -1.27 -6.97 26.50
N GLY A 280 -2.42 -6.30 26.52
CA GLY A 280 -2.52 -4.87 26.87
C GLY A 280 -2.33 -3.93 25.66
N PRO A 281 -2.24 -2.62 25.90
CA PRO A 281 -2.04 -1.62 24.84
C PRO A 281 -0.70 -1.81 24.12
N VAL A 282 -0.69 -1.67 22.79
CA VAL A 282 0.50 -1.88 21.96
C VAL A 282 0.68 -0.81 20.88
N SER A 283 1.90 -0.69 20.37
CA SER A 283 2.22 0.02 19.14
C SER A 283 3.10 -0.84 18.24
N ILE A 284 3.19 -0.48 16.95
CA ILE A 284 4.09 -1.14 16.01
C ILE A 284 5.25 -0.19 15.76
N ARG A 285 6.46 -0.63 16.08
CA ARG A 285 7.67 0.15 15.82
C ARG A 285 8.28 -0.27 14.49
N TYR A 286 8.61 0.73 13.68
CA TYR A 286 9.39 0.58 12.47
C TYR A 286 10.21 1.85 12.26
N ALA A 287 11.46 1.68 11.85
CA ALA A 287 12.34 2.78 11.49
C ALA A 287 12.71 2.60 10.00
N PRO A 288 12.16 3.43 9.09
CA PRO A 288 12.52 3.34 7.68
C PRO A 288 14.00 3.70 7.49
N PRO A 289 14.74 2.99 6.62
CA PRO A 289 16.10 3.36 6.27
C PRO A 289 16.12 4.64 5.41
N GLU A 290 17.28 5.29 5.34
CA GLU A 290 17.46 6.44 4.45
C GLU A 290 17.44 6.02 2.97
N GLY A 291 16.71 6.77 2.15
CA GLY A 291 16.63 6.56 0.71
C GLY A 291 17.72 7.26 -0.11
N ALA A 292 17.82 6.89 -1.39
CA ALA A 292 18.65 7.54 -2.39
C ALA A 292 17.96 8.72 -3.10
N LEU A 293 16.62 8.82 -3.03
CA LEU A 293 15.84 9.75 -3.85
C LEU A 293 16.20 11.22 -3.64
N LEU A 294 16.38 11.64 -2.37
CA LEU A 294 16.76 13.01 -2.04
C LEU A 294 18.14 13.36 -2.62
N GLY A 295 19.16 12.55 -2.30
CA GLY A 295 20.52 12.76 -2.80
C GLY A 295 20.59 12.75 -4.33
N LEU A 296 19.84 11.86 -4.97
CA LEU A 296 19.74 11.80 -6.42
C LEU A 296 19.11 13.07 -7.01
N SER A 297 18.03 13.56 -6.39
CA SER A 297 17.34 14.79 -6.82
C SER A 297 18.24 16.02 -6.65
N GLU A 298 18.97 16.12 -5.53
CA GLU A 298 19.94 17.19 -5.28
C GLU A 298 21.10 17.15 -6.28
N ALA A 299 21.63 15.96 -6.58
CA ALA A 299 22.71 15.78 -7.55
C ALA A 299 22.30 16.31 -8.92
N LEU A 300 21.11 15.91 -9.40
CA LEU A 300 20.56 16.41 -10.66
C LEU A 300 20.33 17.93 -10.61
N PHE A 301 19.76 18.45 -9.52
CA PHE A 301 19.51 19.87 -9.36
C PHE A 301 20.82 20.69 -9.49
N LYS A 302 21.87 20.27 -8.77
CA LYS A 302 23.21 20.90 -8.80
C LYS A 302 23.87 20.88 -10.18
N MET A 303 23.54 19.90 -11.03
CA MET A 303 24.10 19.81 -12.39
C MET A 303 23.53 20.86 -13.37
N GLY A 304 22.43 21.55 -13.04
CA GLY A 304 21.86 22.61 -13.88
C GLY A 304 21.62 22.15 -15.33
N ASP A 305 22.06 22.96 -16.29
CA ASP A 305 21.88 22.68 -17.71
C ASP A 305 22.75 21.54 -18.26
N THR A 306 23.64 20.99 -17.44
CA THR A 306 24.51 19.85 -17.83
C THR A 306 23.86 18.49 -17.57
N ARG A 307 22.62 18.47 -17.05
CA ARG A 307 21.80 17.26 -16.93
C ARG A 307 21.50 16.67 -18.31
N GLN A 308 21.49 15.34 -18.40
CA GLN A 308 21.12 14.62 -19.62
C GLN A 308 20.10 13.53 -19.26
N SER A 309 19.28 13.15 -20.25
CA SER A 309 18.30 12.06 -20.12
C SER A 309 18.93 10.67 -20.30
N ASP A 310 20.15 10.59 -20.82
CA ASP A 310 20.89 9.35 -21.02
C ASP A 310 21.53 8.89 -19.70
N TRP A 311 20.98 7.82 -19.12
CA TRP A 311 21.48 7.26 -17.87
C TRP A 311 22.94 6.80 -17.98
N ALA A 312 23.33 6.13 -19.05
CA ALA A 312 24.69 5.61 -19.22
C ALA A 312 25.75 6.73 -19.15
N ARG A 313 25.42 7.92 -19.68
CA ARG A 313 26.28 9.11 -19.60
C ARG A 313 26.27 9.79 -18.23
N MET A 314 25.14 9.72 -17.52
CA MET A 314 24.94 10.40 -16.24
C MET A 314 25.38 9.58 -15.03
N ARG A 315 25.35 8.25 -15.16
CA ARG A 315 25.59 7.27 -14.08
C ARG A 315 26.82 7.57 -13.25
N GLY A 316 27.98 7.72 -13.90
CA GLY A 316 29.25 7.95 -13.19
C GLY A 316 29.26 9.26 -12.38
N ARG A 317 28.72 10.34 -12.95
CA ARG A 317 28.63 11.66 -12.29
C ARG A 317 27.67 11.63 -11.11
N ILE A 318 26.54 10.95 -11.26
CA ILE A 318 25.54 10.80 -10.21
C ILE A 318 26.10 9.95 -9.07
N MET A 319 26.61 8.76 -9.36
CA MET A 319 27.15 7.85 -8.35
C MET A 319 28.25 8.52 -7.52
N ALA A 320 29.16 9.27 -8.16
CA ALA A 320 30.23 10.00 -7.46
C ALA A 320 29.73 11.09 -6.50
N SER A 321 28.49 11.57 -6.66
CA SER A 321 27.89 12.61 -5.82
C SER A 321 27.03 12.08 -4.66
N LEU A 322 26.79 10.77 -4.62
CA LEU A 322 25.94 10.13 -3.63
C LEU A 322 26.74 9.50 -2.49
N ALA A 323 26.14 9.42 -1.31
CA ALA A 323 26.67 8.63 -0.20
C ALA A 323 26.70 7.12 -0.56
N PRO A 324 27.58 6.31 0.05
CA PRO A 324 27.70 4.88 -0.29
C PRO A 324 26.39 4.08 -0.16
N SER A 325 25.56 4.37 0.84
CA SER A 325 24.24 3.74 1.01
C SER A 325 23.30 4.05 -0.17
N ALA A 326 23.23 5.33 -0.57
CA ALA A 326 22.44 5.78 -1.70
C ALA A 326 22.95 5.23 -3.05
N GLN A 327 24.27 5.08 -3.22
CA GLN A 327 24.84 4.43 -4.40
C GLN A 327 24.37 2.98 -4.52
N ASN A 328 24.37 2.23 -3.42
CA ASN A 328 23.92 0.84 -3.41
C ASN A 328 22.42 0.72 -3.75
N ILE A 329 21.56 1.54 -3.13
CA ILE A 329 20.11 1.57 -3.44
C ILE A 329 19.89 1.89 -4.92
N LEU A 330 20.58 2.89 -5.46
CA LEU A 330 20.45 3.28 -6.86
C LEU A 330 20.91 2.17 -7.83
N ALA A 331 22.03 1.51 -7.52
CA ALA A 331 22.53 0.39 -8.32
C ALA A 331 21.57 -0.82 -8.28
N GLN A 332 20.93 -1.07 -7.15
CA GLN A 332 19.92 -2.12 -7.02
C GLN A 332 18.63 -1.76 -7.78
N ALA A 333 18.20 -0.50 -7.75
CA ALA A 333 17.08 -0.01 -8.54
C ALA A 333 17.34 -0.16 -10.06
N GLU A 334 18.53 0.23 -10.50
CA GLU A 334 19.01 0.05 -11.89
C GLU A 334 18.98 -1.43 -12.31
N ALA A 335 19.51 -2.33 -11.47
CA ALA A 335 19.62 -3.75 -11.81
C ALA A 335 18.29 -4.52 -11.75
N SER A 336 17.30 -4.02 -11.01
CA SER A 336 16.04 -4.73 -10.76
C SER A 336 14.92 -4.39 -11.75
N CYS A 337 15.06 -3.33 -12.54
CA CYS A 337 13.99 -2.85 -13.40
C CYS A 337 14.49 -2.51 -14.81
N PRO A 338 14.07 -3.25 -15.86
CA PRO A 338 14.43 -2.93 -17.25
C PRO A 338 13.99 -1.53 -17.70
N GLN A 339 12.93 -0.98 -17.09
CA GLN A 339 12.42 0.36 -17.40
C GLN A 339 13.19 1.49 -16.70
N PHE A 340 14.27 1.19 -15.96
CA PHE A 340 15.03 2.20 -15.22
C PHE A 340 15.56 3.33 -16.11
N ASP A 341 16.08 3.02 -17.30
CA ASP A 341 16.58 4.03 -18.25
C ASP A 341 15.45 4.95 -18.73
N ALA A 342 14.28 4.38 -19.03
CA ALA A 342 13.10 5.14 -19.45
C ALA A 342 12.55 6.03 -18.33
N PHE A 343 12.55 5.51 -17.10
CA PHE A 343 12.26 6.28 -15.88
C PHE A 343 13.24 7.44 -15.74
N PHE A 344 14.55 7.16 -15.79
CA PHE A 344 15.60 8.15 -15.59
C PHE A 344 15.54 9.26 -16.64
N ALA A 345 15.30 8.91 -17.91
CA ALA A 345 15.22 9.88 -19.00
C ALA A 345 14.22 11.00 -18.74
N ARG A 346 13.09 10.68 -18.08
CA ARG A 346 12.05 11.65 -17.72
C ARG A 346 12.31 12.27 -16.35
N PHE A 347 12.76 11.48 -15.38
CA PHE A 347 13.11 11.95 -14.03
C PHE A 347 14.25 12.97 -14.04
N ALA A 348 15.21 12.84 -14.95
CA ALA A 348 16.34 13.76 -15.07
C ALA A 348 15.91 15.19 -15.42
N ARG A 349 14.73 15.38 -16.05
CA ARG A 349 14.23 16.69 -16.51
C ARG A 349 15.35 17.47 -17.22
N ALA A 350 16.04 16.79 -18.14
CA ALA A 350 17.13 17.37 -18.90
C ALA A 350 16.58 18.55 -19.74
N PRO A 351 17.29 19.68 -19.81
CA PRO A 351 16.85 20.81 -20.61
C PRO A 351 16.72 20.39 -22.07
N VAL A 352 15.55 20.67 -22.66
CA VAL A 352 15.38 20.56 -24.11
C VAL A 352 16.20 21.68 -24.74
N LYS A 353 17.16 21.35 -25.60
CA LYS A 353 17.85 22.37 -26.39
C LYS A 353 16.82 23.03 -27.30
N MET A 354 16.40 24.24 -26.96
CA MET A 354 15.61 25.09 -27.84
C MET A 354 16.50 25.49 -29.03
N GLY A 355 16.43 24.76 -30.14
CA GLY A 355 17.11 25.15 -31.37
C GLY A 355 17.40 24.02 -32.34
N GLU A 356 16.39 23.68 -33.16
CA GLU A 356 16.54 23.32 -34.59
C GLU A 356 15.11 23.25 -35.20
N GLY A 357 14.49 24.42 -35.37
CA GLY A 357 13.10 24.51 -35.81
C GLY A 357 12.59 25.94 -35.95
N SER A 358 13.43 26.86 -36.40
CA SER A 358 12.98 28.11 -37.01
C SER A 358 13.93 28.39 -38.16
N ALA A 359 13.72 27.66 -39.26
CA ALA A 359 14.18 28.11 -40.55
C ALA A 359 13.55 29.49 -40.76
N ARG A 360 14.40 30.51 -40.75
CA ARG A 360 14.06 31.85 -41.19
C ARG A 360 13.28 31.74 -42.49
N VAL A 361 12.01 32.12 -42.46
CA VAL A 361 11.34 32.61 -43.66
C VAL A 361 12.03 33.94 -43.97
N GLN A 362 13.03 33.87 -44.85
CA GLN A 362 13.56 35.04 -45.53
C GLN A 362 12.81 35.19 -46.86
N LEU A 363 12.19 36.38 -46.97
CA LEU A 363 11.50 37.00 -48.11
C LEU A 363 10.06 36.56 -48.35
#